data_AF-A0AAV9M771-F1
#
_entry.id   AF-A0AAV9M771-F1
#
_cell.length_a   1.000
_cell.length_b   1.000
_cell.length_c   1.000
_cell.angle_alpha   90.00
_cell.angle_beta   90.00
_cell.angle_gamma   90.00
#
_symmetry.space_group_name_H-M   'P 1'
#
loop_
_entity.id
_entity.type
_entity.pdbx_description
1 polymer ?
#
loop_
_entity_poly.entity_id
_entity_poly.type
_entity_poly.pdbx_seq_one_letter_code
_entity_poly.pdbx_strand_id
1 'polypeptide(L)'
;MAIHLYKTSTPSTRNGTVDSQVKSNPQNNLIYGQRRCGKGRNAKGIITARHRGGGHKRLYYIYGRIITIEYDPNRNAYICLIHYGDGEKRYILHPRGAIIGDTIVSGTEVPIKMGNALPLSVV
;
A
#
# COMPACT_ATOMS: atom_id res chain seq x y z
N MET A 1 6.89 5.09 9.95
CA MET A 1 6.19 6.38 10.06
C MET A 1 6.98 7.28 10.98
N ALA A 2 7.72 8.22 10.42
CA ALA A 2 8.52 9.20 11.15
C ALA A 2 8.14 10.58 10.63
N ILE A 3 7.54 11.40 11.49
CA ILE A 3 6.96 12.69 11.08
C ILE A 3 8.09 13.71 10.90
N HIS A 4 8.42 14.01 9.66
CA HIS A 4 9.37 15.07 9.31
C HIS A 4 8.63 16.40 9.14
N LEU A 5 8.97 17.38 9.98
CA LEU A 5 8.49 18.76 9.90
C LEU A 5 9.21 19.51 8.76
N TYR A 6 8.50 20.31 7.97
CA TYR A 6 9.15 21.19 7.00
C TYR A 6 9.81 22.40 7.69
N LYS A 7 10.84 22.97 7.07
CA LYS A 7 11.36 24.28 7.46
C LYS A 7 10.32 25.37 7.17
N THR A 8 10.23 26.34 8.07
CA THR A 8 9.21 27.41 8.10
C THR A 8 9.46 28.52 7.07
N SER A 9 9.92 28.17 5.87
CA SER A 9 10.36 29.11 4.82
C SER A 9 9.23 29.86 4.13
N THR A 10 7.97 29.41 4.26
CA THR A 10 6.80 30.06 3.66
C THR A 10 5.60 30.00 4.62
N PRO A 11 4.59 30.88 4.47
CA PRO A 11 3.35 30.79 5.24
C PRO A 11 2.66 29.43 5.17
N SER A 12 2.74 28.76 4.01
CA SER A 12 2.14 27.44 3.73
C SER A 12 2.90 26.29 4.39
N THR A 13 4.24 26.32 4.39
CA THR A 13 5.06 25.23 4.95
C THR A 13 5.17 25.23 6.46
N ARG A 14 4.74 26.31 7.16
CA ARG A 14 4.87 26.43 8.64
C ARG A 14 4.28 25.27 9.44
N ASN A 15 3.14 24.74 9.00
CA ASN A 15 2.45 23.62 9.68
C ASN A 15 2.56 22.32 8.86
N GLY A 16 3.48 22.26 7.89
CA GLY A 16 3.60 21.15 6.96
C GLY A 16 4.43 19.99 7.51
N THR A 17 3.87 18.78 7.44
CA THR A 17 4.53 17.53 7.84
C THR A 17 4.48 16.50 6.71
N VAL A 18 5.52 15.69 6.57
CA VAL A 18 5.56 14.52 5.67
C VAL A 18 6.15 13.30 6.39
N ASP A 19 5.75 12.10 6.00
CA ASP A 19 6.41 10.86 6.41
C ASP A 19 7.66 10.62 5.53
N SER A 20 8.65 9.93 6.08
CA SER A 20 9.88 9.57 5.35
C SER A 20 9.57 8.65 4.16
N GLN A 21 9.91 9.09 2.95
CA GLN A 21 9.69 8.31 1.73
C GLN A 21 10.68 7.14 1.62
N VAL A 22 10.15 5.93 1.45
CA VAL A 22 10.92 4.78 0.96
C VAL A 22 11.00 4.86 -0.57
N LYS A 23 12.15 4.50 -1.17
CA LYS A 23 12.38 4.62 -2.63
C LYS A 23 11.38 3.77 -3.43
N SER A 24 10.47 4.42 -4.13
CA SER A 24 9.44 3.76 -4.94
C SER A 24 9.88 3.54 -6.40
N ASN A 25 10.53 2.41 -6.67
CA ASN A 25 10.75 1.89 -8.04
C ASN A 25 9.88 0.62 -8.25
N PRO A 26 8.56 0.76 -8.49
CA PRO A 26 7.64 -0.36 -8.59
C PRO A 26 7.90 -1.22 -9.84
N GLN A 27 7.73 -2.53 -9.74
CA GLN A 27 8.06 -3.45 -10.84
C GLN A 27 6.97 -3.49 -11.94
N ASN A 28 7.35 -3.13 -13.16
CA ASN A 28 6.48 -2.91 -14.33
C ASN A 28 5.42 -4.00 -14.59
N ASN A 29 5.75 -5.28 -14.43
CA ASN A 29 4.88 -6.39 -14.81
C ASN A 29 3.63 -6.56 -13.92
N LEU A 30 3.55 -5.83 -12.79
CA LEU A 30 2.42 -5.89 -11.85
C LEU A 30 1.60 -4.60 -11.84
N ILE A 31 1.69 -3.78 -12.89
CA ILE A 31 1.11 -2.43 -12.96
C ILE A 31 -0.17 -2.42 -13.80
N TYR A 32 -1.32 -2.25 -13.14
CA TYR A 32 -2.61 -2.04 -13.81
C TYR A 32 -3.12 -0.59 -13.70
N GLY A 33 -3.60 -0.05 -14.82
CA GLY A 33 -4.07 1.34 -14.93
C GLY A 33 -5.46 1.57 -14.34
N GLN A 34 -5.56 1.96 -13.08
CA GLN A 34 -6.85 2.18 -12.42
C GLN A 34 -7.53 3.48 -12.92
N ARG A 35 -8.67 3.35 -13.61
CA ARG A 35 -9.61 4.47 -13.80
C ARG A 35 -10.33 4.74 -12.47
N ARG A 36 -10.25 5.98 -11.94
CA ARG A 36 -11.02 6.37 -10.74
C ARG A 36 -12.50 6.11 -10.99
N CYS A 37 -13.14 5.31 -10.12
CA CYS A 37 -14.56 5.03 -10.23
C CYS A 37 -15.37 6.34 -10.10
N GLY A 38 -16.06 6.72 -11.19
CA GLY A 38 -17.02 7.82 -11.26
C GLY A 38 -16.52 9.26 -11.08
N LYS A 39 -15.39 9.52 -10.40
CA LYS A 39 -15.10 10.83 -9.78
C LYS A 39 -16.33 11.33 -8.97
N GLY A 40 -16.83 10.48 -8.06
CA GLY A 40 -18.02 10.77 -7.25
C GLY A 40 -19.36 10.64 -7.98
N ARG A 41 -19.37 10.23 -9.26
CA ARG A 41 -20.60 9.95 -10.04
C ARG A 41 -20.94 8.47 -10.09
N ASN A 42 -22.22 8.13 -10.26
CA ASN A 42 -22.69 6.78 -10.54
C ASN A 42 -22.69 6.48 -12.06
N ALA A 43 -23.14 5.27 -12.45
CA ALA A 43 -23.23 4.85 -13.85
C ALA A 43 -24.20 5.71 -14.71
N LYS A 44 -25.14 6.43 -14.09
CA LYS A 44 -26.04 7.40 -14.76
C LYS A 44 -25.43 8.81 -14.85
N GLY A 45 -24.15 8.99 -14.49
CA GLY A 45 -23.46 10.29 -14.49
C GLY A 45 -23.82 11.22 -13.32
N ILE A 46 -24.78 10.85 -12.48
CA ILE A 46 -25.27 11.66 -11.35
C ILE A 46 -24.22 11.65 -10.23
N ILE A 47 -23.93 12.81 -9.64
CA ILE A 47 -23.00 12.93 -8.49
C ILE A 47 -23.67 12.34 -7.26
N THR A 48 -23.23 11.16 -6.82
CA THR A 48 -23.68 10.49 -5.59
C THR A 48 -22.76 10.74 -4.41
N ALA A 49 -21.50 11.16 -4.65
CA ALA A 49 -20.55 11.53 -3.59
C ALA A 49 -19.90 12.88 -3.92
N ARG A 50 -20.24 13.91 -3.14
CA ARG A 50 -19.65 15.25 -3.22
C ARG A 50 -18.17 15.25 -2.79
N HIS A 51 -17.46 16.33 -3.13
CA HIS A 51 -16.04 16.56 -2.82
C HIS A 51 -15.06 15.48 -3.34
N ARG A 52 -15.46 14.64 -4.30
CA ARG A 52 -14.60 13.64 -4.95
C ARG A 52 -14.29 14.01 -6.40
N GLY A 53 -13.15 14.64 -6.63
CA GLY A 53 -12.66 15.05 -7.96
C GLY A 53 -11.16 15.39 -7.94
N GLY A 54 -10.56 15.59 -9.11
CA GLY A 54 -9.12 15.92 -9.23
C GLY A 54 -8.17 14.79 -8.79
N GLY A 55 -6.92 15.18 -8.49
CA GLY A 55 -5.84 14.32 -7.95
C GLY A 55 -5.00 13.56 -9.00
N HIS A 56 -3.74 13.26 -8.65
CA HIS A 56 -2.76 12.53 -9.50
C HIS A 56 -3.23 11.14 -9.93
N LYS A 57 -2.78 10.61 -11.08
CA LYS A 57 -3.10 9.25 -11.55
C LYS A 57 -2.57 8.18 -10.56
N ARG A 58 -3.24 7.03 -10.45
CA ARG A 58 -2.85 5.92 -9.58
C ARG A 58 -2.88 4.58 -10.33
N LEU A 59 -2.21 3.60 -9.75
CA LEU A 59 -1.97 2.25 -10.26
C LEU A 59 -2.37 1.23 -9.17
N TYR A 60 -2.43 -0.07 -9.49
CA TYR A 60 -2.86 -1.14 -8.56
C TYR A 60 -2.06 -2.45 -8.72
N TYR A 61 -1.95 -3.24 -7.63
CA TYR A 61 -0.95 -4.30 -7.37
C TYR A 61 -1.53 -5.48 -6.48
N ILE A 62 -0.96 -6.72 -6.50
CA ILE A 62 -1.54 -8.06 -6.03
C ILE A 62 -0.44 -9.00 -5.39
N TYR A 63 -0.63 -10.06 -4.49
CA TYR A 63 -0.10 -10.40 -3.06
C TYR A 63 0.83 -11.65 -2.54
N GLY A 64 2.03 -11.51 -1.82
CA GLY A 64 2.96 -12.50 -1.02
C GLY A 64 4.45 -13.03 -1.50
N ARG A 65 5.69 -13.34 -0.88
CA ARG A 65 6.64 -13.24 0.39
C ARG A 65 7.82 -12.13 0.42
N ILE A 66 8.09 -11.31 1.46
CA ILE A 66 8.73 -9.93 1.36
C ILE A 66 10.13 -9.75 0.68
N ILE A 67 10.25 -8.74 -0.21
CA ILE A 67 11.48 -8.14 -0.81
C ILE A 67 11.60 -6.61 -0.62
N THR A 68 10.55 -5.82 -0.87
CA THR A 68 10.60 -4.33 -0.74
C THR A 68 9.51 -3.84 0.21
N ILE A 69 9.63 -2.60 0.69
CA ILE A 69 8.56 -1.85 1.37
C ILE A 69 8.28 -0.62 0.52
N GLU A 70 7.03 -0.40 0.12
CA GLU A 70 6.62 0.59 -0.88
C GLU A 70 5.38 1.37 -0.43
N TYR A 71 5.26 2.61 -0.91
CA TYR A 71 4.14 3.49 -0.62
C TYR A 71 3.02 3.32 -1.66
N ASP A 72 1.86 2.79 -1.25
CA ASP A 72 0.67 2.72 -2.11
C ASP A 72 -0.18 3.99 -1.96
N PRO A 73 -0.28 4.86 -2.99
CA PRO A 73 -1.06 6.09 -2.92
C PRO A 73 -2.57 5.85 -2.74
N ASN A 74 -3.07 4.61 -2.82
CA ASN A 74 -4.48 4.28 -2.62
C ASN A 74 -4.90 4.09 -1.15
N ARG A 75 -3.94 3.95 -0.21
CA ARG A 75 -4.21 3.69 1.22
C ARG A 75 -3.17 4.40 2.11
N ASN A 76 -3.39 4.42 3.43
CA ASN A 76 -2.45 5.07 4.36
C ASN A 76 -1.32 4.13 4.84
N ALA A 77 -1.49 2.82 4.70
CA ALA A 77 -0.50 1.82 5.07
C ALA A 77 0.47 1.56 3.91
N TYR A 78 1.75 1.36 4.23
CA TYR A 78 2.72 0.81 3.29
C TYR A 78 2.27 -0.59 2.81
N ILE A 79 2.66 -0.95 1.60
CA ILE A 79 2.64 -2.32 1.10
C ILE A 79 4.07 -2.85 1.08
N CYS A 80 4.25 -4.15 1.02
CA CYS A 80 5.54 -4.73 0.61
C CYS A 80 5.39 -5.34 -0.80
N LEU A 81 6.45 -5.43 -1.61
CA LEU A 81 6.53 -6.44 -2.69
C LEU A 81 7.11 -7.71 -2.09
N ILE A 82 6.52 -8.84 -2.45
CA ILE A 82 6.52 -10.11 -1.72
C ILE A 82 6.68 -11.14 -2.95
N HIS A 83 7.43 -12.24 -2.85
CA HIS A 83 7.86 -13.22 -3.88
C HIS A 83 7.71 -14.66 -3.33
N TYR A 84 6.85 -15.52 -3.88
CA TYR A 84 6.74 -16.92 -3.43
C TYR A 84 7.84 -17.82 -4.03
N GLY A 85 8.00 -19.03 -3.46
CA GLY A 85 9.02 -20.01 -3.86
C GLY A 85 8.73 -20.72 -5.18
N ASP A 86 7.48 -20.65 -5.64
CA ASP A 86 7.00 -21.00 -6.99
C ASP A 86 7.37 -19.95 -8.06
N GLY A 87 7.87 -18.78 -7.65
CA GLY A 87 8.22 -17.65 -8.50
C GLY A 87 7.15 -16.56 -8.62
N GLU A 88 5.97 -16.71 -8.02
CA GLU A 88 4.91 -15.71 -8.13
C GLU A 88 5.25 -14.41 -7.38
N LYS A 89 5.19 -13.27 -8.09
CA LYS A 89 5.53 -11.92 -7.59
C LYS A 89 4.28 -11.12 -7.23
N ARG A 90 4.26 -10.56 -6.02
CA ARG A 90 2.99 -10.48 -5.30
C ARG A 90 3.07 -9.48 -4.07
N TYR A 91 2.21 -8.49 -3.80
CA TYR A 91 2.18 -7.46 -2.71
C TYR A 91 1.06 -7.54 -1.62
N ILE A 92 1.38 -7.55 -0.31
CA ILE A 92 0.45 -7.48 0.85
C ILE A 92 0.62 -6.16 1.63
N LEU A 93 -0.30 -5.87 2.56
CA LEU A 93 -0.15 -4.77 3.54
C LEU A 93 1.06 -5.01 4.45
N HIS A 94 1.93 -4.00 4.61
CA HIS A 94 3.10 -4.10 5.49
C HIS A 94 2.69 -4.37 6.96
N PRO A 95 3.05 -5.53 7.55
CA PRO A 95 2.79 -5.80 8.96
C PRO A 95 3.69 -4.91 9.82
N ARG A 96 3.14 -4.33 10.90
CA ARG A 96 3.90 -3.47 11.82
C ARG A 96 5.09 -4.24 12.40
N GLY A 97 6.31 -3.86 12.02
CA GLY A 97 7.53 -4.46 12.55
C GLY A 97 8.08 -5.65 11.75
N ALA A 98 7.48 -6.00 10.61
CA ALA A 98 8.15 -6.84 9.63
C ALA A 98 9.29 -6.07 8.94
N ILE A 99 10.35 -6.77 8.55
CA ILE A 99 11.52 -6.21 7.84
C ILE A 99 11.73 -6.87 6.48
N ILE A 100 12.60 -6.27 5.66
CA ILE A 100 12.99 -6.84 4.37
C ILE A 100 13.76 -8.15 4.61
N GLY A 101 13.33 -9.23 3.97
CA GLY A 101 13.86 -10.58 4.17
C GLY A 101 12.99 -11.49 5.05
N ASP A 102 11.99 -10.97 5.74
CA ASP A 102 11.08 -11.78 6.56
C ASP A 102 10.28 -12.78 5.71
N THR A 103 10.34 -14.06 6.11
CA THR A 103 9.55 -15.12 5.48
C THR A 103 8.16 -15.20 6.07
N ILE A 104 7.19 -14.69 5.30
CA ILE A 104 5.76 -14.81 5.56
C ILE A 104 5.21 -16.09 4.93
N VAL A 105 4.34 -16.78 5.67
CA VAL A 105 3.67 -18.02 5.27
C VAL A 105 2.16 -17.91 5.55
N SER A 106 1.34 -18.53 4.72
CA SER A 106 -0.11 -18.58 4.85
C SER A 106 -0.60 -20.03 4.76
N GLY A 107 -1.43 -20.47 5.71
CA GLY A 107 -1.90 -21.87 5.80
C GLY A 107 -2.60 -22.18 7.12
N THR A 108 -3.05 -23.43 7.26
CA THR A 108 -3.73 -23.93 8.48
C THR A 108 -2.74 -24.20 9.62
N GLU A 109 -1.59 -24.80 9.30
CA GLU A 109 -0.56 -25.22 10.27
C GLU A 109 0.67 -24.30 10.18
N VAL A 110 0.49 -23.03 10.54
CA VAL A 110 1.53 -22.00 10.43
C VAL A 110 1.77 -21.37 11.80
N PRO A 111 3.03 -21.16 12.24
CA PRO A 111 3.28 -20.53 13.53
C PRO A 111 2.73 -19.10 13.57
N ILE A 112 2.00 -18.76 14.64
CA ILE A 112 1.45 -17.42 14.88
C ILE A 112 2.61 -16.44 15.04
N LYS A 113 2.90 -15.69 13.96
CA LYS A 113 3.96 -14.69 13.84
C LYS A 113 3.46 -13.52 12.99
N MET A 114 4.02 -12.34 13.19
CA MET A 114 3.57 -11.14 12.46
C MET A 114 3.71 -11.32 10.95
N GLY A 115 2.64 -11.04 10.21
CA GLY A 115 2.55 -11.19 8.76
C GLY A 115 2.05 -12.55 8.27
N ASN A 116 2.13 -13.61 9.09
CA ASN A 116 1.54 -14.91 8.73
C ASN A 116 0.01 -14.84 8.72
N ALA A 117 -0.62 -15.66 7.88
CA ALA A 117 -2.07 -15.70 7.72
C ALA A 117 -2.63 -17.11 7.97
N LEU A 118 -3.54 -17.21 8.95
CA LEU A 118 -4.26 -18.42 9.33
C LEU A 118 -5.79 -18.21 9.16
N PRO A 119 -6.61 -19.28 9.06
CA PRO A 119 -8.06 -19.17 9.19
C PRO A 119 -8.44 -18.76 10.62
N LEU A 120 -9.49 -17.94 10.76
CA LEU A 120 -9.95 -17.40 12.07
C LEU A 120 -10.42 -18.47 13.07
N SER A 121 -10.58 -19.73 12.66
CA SER A 121 -10.89 -20.88 13.52
C SER A 121 -9.66 -21.54 14.14
N VAL A 122 -8.45 -21.04 13.84
CA VAL A 122 -7.14 -21.61 14.23
C VAL A 122 -6.21 -20.54 14.82
N VAL A 123 -6.78 -19.44 15.32
CA VAL A 123 -6.09 -18.27 15.90
C VAL A 123 -6.61 -18.00 17.30
#